data_AF-A0A9W8NNN6-F1
#
_entry.id   AF-A0A9W8NNN6-F1
#
_cell.length_a   1.000
_cell.length_b   1.000
_cell.length_c   1.000
_cell.angle_alpha   90.00
_cell.angle_beta   90.00
_cell.angle_gamma   90.00
#
_symmetry.space_group_name_H-M   'P 1'
#
loop_
_entity.id
_entity.type
_entity.pdbx_description
1 polymer ?
#
loop_
_entity_poly.entity_id
_entity_poly.type
_entity_poly.pdbx_seq_one_letter_code
_entity_poly.pdbx_strand_id
1 'polypeptide(L)'
;MTIDRPPTPSSPGLTNTVSRRLSHDALYGEGFYKYRRPVWRQTERASRENRGRRNPRPREVTEETSAGSIRNRDMHVIDAFFSRPGAPPPTEVAWTDFIRAMTHIGFSMSPGNQGNYRFSVATRREIFPPGSRGQVITAHRPHGRTTLSLVEMREIGRRLNRAFGWSANTFKDMW
;
A
#
# COMPACT_ATOMS: atom_id res chain seq x y z
N MET A 1 -48.76 -41.32 -6.19
CA MET A 1 -47.44 -40.74 -5.92
C MET A 1 -47.19 -39.63 -6.94
N THR A 2 -46.97 -38.39 -6.49
CA THR A 2 -46.28 -37.31 -7.21
C THR A 2 -44.76 -37.59 -7.26
N ILE A 3 -43.87 -36.89 -7.99
CA ILE A 3 -43.83 -35.61 -8.74
C ILE A 3 -42.75 -35.79 -9.88
N ASP A 4 -42.57 -34.98 -10.93
CA ASP A 4 -43.27 -33.81 -11.54
C ASP A 4 -42.77 -33.64 -13.01
N ARG A 5 -43.47 -32.86 -13.85
CA ARG A 5 -42.88 -32.02 -14.94
C ARG A 5 -43.95 -31.18 -15.68
N PRO A 6 -43.96 -29.83 -15.55
CA PRO A 6 -44.61 -28.94 -16.50
C PRO A 6 -43.64 -28.59 -17.65
N PRO A 7 -44.17 -28.33 -18.86
CA PRO A 7 -43.74 -27.09 -19.52
C PRO A 7 -44.85 -26.41 -20.36
N THR A 8 -45.01 -25.10 -20.15
CA THR A 8 -45.53 -24.10 -21.11
C THR A 8 -44.85 -22.74 -20.78
N PRO A 9 -44.82 -21.71 -21.66
CA PRO A 9 -45.41 -21.62 -23.00
C PRO A 9 -44.48 -21.09 -24.14
N SER A 10 -45.02 -21.22 -25.36
CA SER A 10 -44.92 -20.40 -26.59
C SER A 10 -44.03 -19.13 -26.69
N SER A 11 -43.06 -19.18 -27.63
CA SER A 11 -42.91 -18.35 -28.87
C SER A 11 -42.88 -16.77 -28.80
N PRO A 12 -42.71 -16.00 -29.90
CA PRO A 12 -41.37 -15.57 -30.35
C PRO A 12 -41.20 -14.08 -30.80
N GLY A 13 -39.95 -13.59 -30.88
CA GLY A 13 -39.54 -12.42 -31.71
C GLY A 13 -39.82 -11.01 -31.11
N LEU A 14 -39.20 -9.90 -31.55
CA LEU A 14 -38.20 -9.63 -32.61
C LEU A 14 -37.32 -8.39 -32.28
N THR A 15 -36.07 -8.42 -32.76
CA THR A 15 -35.21 -7.31 -33.29
C THR A 15 -34.82 -6.04 -32.47
N ASN A 16 -33.48 -5.85 -32.40
CA ASN A 16 -32.67 -4.62 -32.62
C ASN A 16 -33.03 -3.27 -31.94
N THR A 17 -32.02 -2.58 -31.38
CA THR A 17 -31.32 -1.44 -32.07
C THR A 17 -30.28 -0.72 -31.17
N VAL A 18 -29.04 -0.61 -31.67
CA VAL A 18 -27.99 0.39 -31.38
C VAL A 18 -27.37 0.52 -29.97
N SER A 19 -26.05 0.35 -29.94
CA SER A 19 -25.14 0.75 -28.87
C SER A 19 -25.18 2.26 -28.61
N ARG A 20 -25.27 2.68 -27.34
CA ARG A 20 -24.85 4.03 -26.93
C ARG A 20 -23.60 3.95 -26.06
N ARG A 21 -22.56 4.64 -26.49
CA ARG A 21 -21.22 4.64 -25.89
C ARG A 21 -21.31 5.13 -24.43
N LEU A 22 -20.75 4.35 -23.51
CA LEU A 22 -20.31 4.89 -22.22
C LEU A 22 -19.06 5.72 -22.49
N SER A 23 -19.14 7.03 -22.30
CA SER A 23 -17.99 7.92 -22.37
C SER A 23 -17.05 7.65 -21.18
N HIS A 24 -16.08 6.76 -21.41
CA HIS A 24 -14.82 6.79 -20.67
C HIS A 24 -14.10 8.13 -20.94
N ASP A 25 -13.18 8.48 -20.05
CA ASP A 25 -12.14 9.50 -20.23
C ASP A 25 -12.58 10.98 -20.30
N ALA A 26 -12.86 11.54 -19.11
CA ALA A 26 -12.44 12.88 -18.72
C ALA A 26 -12.28 12.95 -17.18
N LEU A 27 -11.46 13.88 -16.67
CA LEU A 27 -11.22 14.18 -15.25
C LEU A 27 -10.18 13.36 -14.45
N TYR A 28 -9.25 12.66 -15.11
CA TYR A 28 -7.96 12.32 -14.48
C TYR A 28 -6.81 13.02 -15.21
N GLY A 29 -6.47 14.22 -14.73
CA GLY A 29 -5.37 15.01 -15.26
C GLY A 29 -4.02 14.31 -15.09
N GLU A 30 -3.37 14.01 -16.22
CA GLU A 30 -1.95 13.67 -16.33
C GLU A 30 -1.09 14.65 -15.50
N GLY A 31 -0.32 14.14 -14.55
CA GLY A 31 0.30 14.97 -13.51
C GLY A 31 1.38 14.26 -12.68
N PHE A 32 2.48 13.89 -13.34
CA PHE A 32 3.79 13.58 -12.73
C PHE A 32 3.83 12.55 -11.57
N TYR A 33 3.85 11.26 -11.90
CA TYR A 33 4.53 10.25 -11.08
C TYR A 33 5.45 9.35 -11.92
N LYS A 34 6.61 9.89 -12.33
CA LYS A 34 7.75 9.09 -12.80
C LYS A 34 8.40 8.36 -11.62
N TYR A 35 7.72 7.39 -11.01
CA TYR A 35 8.38 6.48 -10.07
C TYR A 35 9.39 5.62 -10.82
N ARG A 36 10.63 5.63 -10.32
CA ARG A 36 11.74 4.82 -10.85
C ARG A 36 11.35 3.34 -10.96
N ARG A 37 11.98 2.65 -11.91
CA ARG A 37 11.86 1.20 -12.15
C ARG A 37 11.93 0.40 -10.84
N PRO A 38 11.20 -0.73 -10.71
CA PRO A 38 11.27 -1.58 -9.53
C PRO A 38 12.70 -2.01 -9.19
N VAL A 39 13.12 -1.78 -7.95
CA VAL A 39 14.51 -1.94 -7.47
C VAL A 39 15.04 -3.37 -7.65
N TRP A 40 14.16 -4.38 -7.69
CA TRP A 40 14.55 -5.79 -7.85
C TRP A 40 15.07 -6.15 -9.24
N ARG A 41 14.96 -5.28 -10.27
CA ARG A 41 15.50 -5.55 -11.61
C ARG A 41 16.87 -4.88 -11.89
N GLN A 42 17.61 -4.50 -10.84
CA GLN A 42 18.87 -3.75 -10.97
C GLN A 42 20.10 -4.48 -10.39
N THR A 43 19.92 -5.45 -9.49
CA THR A 43 21.02 -6.19 -8.83
C THR A 43 21.73 -7.21 -9.73
N GLU A 44 21.10 -7.73 -10.78
CA GLU A 44 21.70 -8.75 -11.65
C GLU A 44 22.45 -8.20 -12.88
N ARG A 45 22.21 -6.92 -13.24
CA ARG A 45 22.88 -6.30 -14.41
C ARG A 45 24.15 -5.52 -14.04
N ALA A 46 24.25 -5.06 -12.80
CA ALA A 46 25.39 -4.26 -12.32
C ALA A 46 26.70 -5.07 -12.16
N SER A 47 26.62 -6.39 -11.98
CA SER A 47 27.78 -7.26 -11.72
C SER A 47 28.67 -7.56 -12.94
N ARG A 48 28.32 -7.10 -14.15
CA ARG A 48 29.10 -7.35 -15.38
C ARG A 48 29.81 -6.13 -15.96
N GLU A 49 29.58 -4.94 -15.44
CA GLU A 49 30.01 -3.68 -16.07
C GLU A 49 30.64 -2.70 -15.07
N ASN A 50 31.67 -3.15 -14.34
CA ASN A 50 32.51 -2.24 -13.54
C ASN A 50 33.99 -2.65 -13.51
N ARG A 51 34.58 -2.91 -14.68
CA ARG A 51 36.04 -2.88 -14.84
C ARG A 51 36.47 -1.48 -15.29
N GLY A 52 36.99 -0.71 -14.35
CA GLY A 52 37.83 0.45 -14.62
C GLY A 52 37.11 1.76 -14.93
N ARG A 53 36.86 2.56 -13.88
CA ARG A 53 37.02 4.03 -13.88
C ARG A 53 37.37 4.49 -12.46
N ARG A 54 38.20 5.52 -12.37
CA ARG A 54 38.91 5.91 -11.14
C ARG A 54 38.01 6.66 -10.14
N ASN A 55 38.35 6.48 -8.88
CA ASN A 55 37.66 6.93 -7.67
C ASN A 55 37.65 8.46 -7.47
N PRO A 56 36.49 9.11 -7.27
CA PRO A 56 36.37 10.28 -6.41
C PRO A 56 35.90 9.85 -5.01
N ARG A 57 36.62 10.29 -3.97
CA ARG A 57 36.45 9.89 -2.55
C ARG A 57 34.97 9.72 -2.16
N PRO A 58 34.55 8.56 -1.60
CA PRO A 58 33.25 8.45 -0.97
C PRO A 58 33.11 9.50 0.11
N ARG A 59 32.04 10.31 0.05
CA ARG A 59 31.54 10.94 1.27
C ARG A 59 31.06 9.80 2.15
N GLU A 60 31.58 9.74 3.36
CA GLU A 60 31.18 8.78 4.39
C GLU A 60 29.77 9.14 4.87
N VAL A 61 28.78 8.72 4.07
CA VAL A 61 27.38 8.75 4.47
C VAL A 61 27.20 7.56 5.41
N THR A 62 27.35 7.81 6.70
CA THR A 62 26.92 6.92 7.79
C THR A 62 25.39 6.82 7.83
N GLU A 63 24.79 6.29 6.75
CA GLU A 63 23.43 5.73 6.78
C GLU A 63 23.46 4.33 7.41
N GLU A 64 23.99 4.23 8.63
CA GLU A 64 23.67 3.15 9.57
C GLU A 64 22.24 3.34 10.09
N THR A 65 21.27 3.35 9.17
CA THR A 65 19.87 3.14 9.54
C THR A 65 19.68 1.66 9.83
N SER A 66 19.92 1.29 11.09
CA SER A 66 19.71 -0.05 11.66
C SER A 66 18.44 -0.68 11.07
N ALA A 67 18.59 -1.88 10.50
CA ALA A 67 17.56 -2.49 9.65
C ALA A 67 16.20 -2.76 10.35
N GLY A 68 16.10 -2.54 11.67
CA GLY A 68 14.89 -2.62 12.48
C GLY A 68 14.32 -1.30 13.04
N SER A 69 14.93 -0.12 12.88
CA SER A 69 14.39 1.13 13.45
C SER A 69 13.42 1.85 12.49
N ILE A 70 12.37 2.48 13.05
CA ILE A 70 11.50 3.41 12.32
C ILE A 70 12.05 4.83 12.47
N ARG A 71 12.17 5.56 11.35
CA ARG A 71 12.68 6.94 11.39
C ARG A 71 11.69 7.83 12.15
N ASN A 72 12.16 8.68 13.07
CA ASN A 72 11.33 9.59 13.89
C ASN A 72 10.21 10.32 13.12
N ARG A 73 10.51 10.80 11.90
CA ARG A 73 9.52 11.48 11.03
C ARG A 73 8.30 10.63 10.64
N ASP A 74 8.40 9.31 10.73
CA ASP A 74 7.37 8.35 10.35
C ASP A 74 6.62 7.79 11.58
N MET A 75 7.08 8.07 12.80
CA MET A 75 6.45 7.60 14.05
C MET A 75 5.03 8.12 14.25
N HIS A 76 4.74 9.36 13.81
CA HIS A 76 3.39 9.93 13.88
C HIS A 76 2.34 9.09 13.12
N VAL A 77 2.76 8.35 12.08
CA VAL A 77 1.90 7.43 11.33
C VAL A 77 1.57 6.19 12.17
N ILE A 78 2.54 5.68 12.94
CA ILE A 78 2.34 4.57 13.88
C ILE A 78 1.41 4.98 15.02
N ASP A 79 1.60 6.18 15.57
CA ASP A 79 0.73 6.75 16.62
C ASP A 79 -0.72 6.90 16.17
N ALA A 80 -0.93 7.28 14.90
CA ALA A 80 -2.24 7.35 14.26
C ALA A 80 -2.85 5.95 13.98
N PHE A 81 -2.05 4.90 13.79
CA PHE A 81 -2.56 3.51 13.73
C PHE A 81 -2.92 2.97 15.11
N PHE A 82 -1.99 3.01 16.07
CA PHE A 82 -2.12 2.41 17.39
C PHE A 82 -1.78 3.43 18.49
N SER A 83 -2.79 3.90 19.24
CA SER A 83 -2.59 4.91 20.29
C SER A 83 -1.57 4.42 21.31
N ARG A 84 -0.44 5.12 21.46
CA ARG A 84 0.51 4.87 22.54
C ARG A 84 0.13 5.66 23.79
N PRO A 85 0.12 5.06 24.99
CA PRO A 85 0.02 5.80 26.24
C PRO A 85 1.15 6.84 26.34
N GLY A 86 0.83 8.07 26.75
CA GLY A 86 1.79 9.16 26.89
C GLY A 86 2.28 9.82 25.59
N ALA A 87 1.90 9.31 24.41
CA ALA A 87 2.16 10.01 23.15
C ALA A 87 1.22 11.23 23.00
N PRO A 88 1.66 12.32 22.32
CA PRO A 88 0.78 13.42 21.95
C PRO A 88 -0.43 12.93 21.14
N PRO A 89 -1.59 13.60 21.23
CA PRO A 89 -2.75 13.26 20.42
C PRO A 89 -2.38 13.25 18.92
N PRO A 90 -2.53 12.13 18.21
CA PRO A 90 -2.13 12.05 16.80
C PRO A 90 -3.04 12.90 15.94
N THR A 91 -2.43 13.71 15.08
CA THR A 91 -3.10 14.57 14.12
C THR A 91 -3.60 13.79 12.90
N GLU A 92 -4.22 14.49 11.96
CA GLU A 92 -4.31 13.98 10.59
C GLU A 92 -2.92 13.67 10.01
N VAL A 93 -2.86 12.71 9.08
CA VAL A 93 -1.62 12.21 8.49
C VAL A 93 -1.64 12.47 6.98
N ALA A 94 -0.65 13.15 6.43
CA ALA A 94 -0.59 13.36 4.99
C ALA A 94 -0.51 12.00 4.26
N TRP A 95 -1.25 11.85 3.15
CA TRP A 95 -1.23 10.61 2.36
C TRP A 95 0.20 10.20 1.97
N THR A 96 1.04 11.18 1.61
CA THR A 96 2.46 10.97 1.30
C THR A 96 3.29 10.45 2.46
N ASP A 97 2.99 10.87 3.70
CA ASP A 97 3.67 10.39 4.90
C ASP A 97 3.25 8.96 5.22
N PHE A 98 1.96 8.64 5.09
CA PHE A 98 1.45 7.27 5.18
C PHE A 98 2.12 6.34 4.16
N ILE A 99 2.21 6.72 2.87
CA ILE A 99 2.92 5.91 1.85
C ILE A 99 4.40 5.73 2.21
N ARG A 100 5.08 6.81 2.64
CA ARG A 100 6.50 6.76 3.00
C ARG A 100 6.74 5.81 4.18
N ALA A 101 5.97 5.96 5.26
CA ALA A 101 6.07 5.12 6.45
C ALA A 101 5.82 3.64 6.09
N MET A 102 4.72 3.33 5.41
CA MET A 102 4.41 1.95 4.98
C MET A 102 5.54 1.34 4.12
N THR A 103 6.12 2.12 3.22
CA THR A 103 7.25 1.68 2.38
C THR A 103 8.51 1.45 3.21
N HIS A 104 8.88 2.38 4.11
CA HIS A 104 10.02 2.22 5.02
C HIS A 104 9.86 1.03 5.97
N ILE A 105 8.62 0.74 6.39
CA ILE A 105 8.31 -0.38 7.30
C ILE A 105 8.52 -1.73 6.59
N GLY A 106 8.33 -1.80 5.26
CA GLY A 106 8.65 -2.97 4.44
C GLY A 106 7.55 -3.42 3.48
N PHE A 107 6.50 -2.62 3.29
CA PHE A 107 5.48 -2.88 2.27
C PHE A 107 5.91 -2.39 0.89
N SER A 108 5.44 -3.07 -0.16
CA SER A 108 5.29 -2.49 -1.49
C SER A 108 3.85 -2.01 -1.67
N MET A 109 3.67 -0.88 -2.34
CA MET A 109 2.37 -0.36 -2.76
C MET A 109 2.13 -0.67 -4.24
N SER A 110 0.92 -1.08 -4.58
CA SER A 110 0.42 -1.19 -5.97
C SER A 110 -0.96 -0.52 -6.10
N PRO A 111 -1.27 0.09 -7.26
CA PRO A 111 -2.61 0.60 -7.51
C PRO A 111 -3.62 -0.55 -7.59
N GLY A 112 -4.81 -0.31 -7.07
CA GLY A 112 -6.00 -1.13 -7.26
C GLY A 112 -7.12 -0.34 -7.93
N ASN A 113 -8.31 -0.93 -7.99
CA ASN A 113 -9.46 -0.31 -8.64
C ASN A 113 -9.98 0.89 -7.83
N GLN A 114 -10.51 1.90 -8.52
CA GLN A 114 -11.27 3.01 -7.91
C GLN A 114 -10.50 3.72 -6.76
N GLY A 115 -9.30 4.25 -7.03
CA GLY A 115 -8.54 5.03 -6.03
C GLY A 115 -7.97 4.25 -4.83
N ASN A 116 -8.19 2.93 -4.77
CA ASN A 116 -7.61 2.06 -3.75
C ASN A 116 -6.16 1.73 -4.05
N TYR A 117 -5.36 1.60 -3.00
CA TYR A 117 -3.97 1.13 -3.06
C TYR A 117 -3.82 -0.13 -2.20
N ARG A 118 -3.12 -1.12 -2.74
CA ARG A 118 -2.84 -2.43 -2.12
C ARG A 118 -1.43 -2.42 -1.55
N PHE A 119 -1.28 -2.80 -0.28
CA PHE A 119 0.00 -2.93 0.41
C PHE A 119 0.29 -4.39 0.71
N SER A 120 1.38 -4.90 0.16
CA SER A 120 1.86 -6.28 0.34
C SER A 120 3.25 -6.29 0.94
N VAL A 121 3.57 -7.29 1.76
CA VAL A 121 4.89 -7.42 2.40
C VAL A 121 5.97 -7.64 1.34
N ALA A 122 6.91 -6.70 1.22
CA ALA A 122 7.99 -6.72 0.22
C ALA A 122 9.35 -7.14 0.82
N THR A 123 9.59 -6.83 2.10
CA THR A 123 10.83 -7.21 2.80
C THR A 123 10.54 -8.21 3.92
N ARG A 124 11.55 -9.02 4.29
CA ARG A 124 11.49 -9.87 5.49
C ARG A 124 12.08 -9.08 6.65
N ARG A 125 11.22 -8.55 7.52
CA ARG A 125 11.61 -7.92 8.80
C ARG A 125 10.91 -8.66 9.94
N GLU A 126 11.49 -8.60 11.13
CA GLU A 126 11.04 -9.35 12.32
C GLU A 126 9.61 -9.00 12.75
N ILE A 127 9.17 -7.76 12.50
CA ILE A 127 7.78 -7.32 12.71
C ILE A 127 6.73 -8.09 11.90
N PHE A 128 7.11 -8.74 10.79
CA PHE A 128 6.18 -9.52 9.98
C PHE A 128 6.16 -10.98 10.47
N PRO A 129 5.07 -11.45 11.12
CA PRO A 129 5.02 -12.83 11.60
C PRO A 129 5.17 -13.85 10.45
N PRO A 130 5.60 -15.09 10.74
CA PRO A 130 5.58 -16.19 9.78
C PRO A 130 4.20 -16.30 9.10
N GLY A 131 4.18 -16.51 7.78
CA GLY A 131 2.93 -16.51 7.00
C GLY A 131 2.42 -15.14 6.54
N SER A 132 3.05 -14.01 6.91
CA SER A 132 2.68 -12.67 6.40
C SER A 132 2.81 -12.50 4.88
N ARG A 133 3.59 -13.37 4.21
CA ARG A 133 3.74 -13.35 2.75
C ARG A 133 2.43 -13.79 2.08
N GLY A 134 1.87 -12.92 1.25
CA GLY A 134 0.57 -13.11 0.60
C GLY A 134 -0.57 -12.32 1.25
N GLN A 135 -0.40 -11.86 2.50
CA GLN A 135 -1.33 -10.93 3.11
C GLN A 135 -1.26 -9.55 2.45
N VAL A 136 -2.43 -8.95 2.23
CA VAL A 136 -2.57 -7.63 1.58
C VAL A 136 -3.60 -6.82 2.34
N ILE A 137 -3.27 -5.58 2.67
CA ILE A 137 -4.26 -4.59 3.12
C ILE A 137 -4.55 -3.58 2.00
N THR A 138 -5.75 -2.98 2.05
CA THR A 138 -6.12 -1.86 1.18
C THR A 138 -6.32 -0.59 1.99
N ALA A 139 -5.85 0.53 1.43
CA ALA A 139 -6.19 1.87 1.87
C ALA A 139 -6.63 2.70 0.66
N HIS A 140 -7.65 3.54 0.86
CA HIS A 140 -8.17 4.41 -0.18
C HIS A 140 -7.44 5.76 -0.13
N ARG A 141 -7.00 6.29 -1.28
CA ARG A 141 -6.40 7.64 -1.31
C ARG A 141 -7.50 8.67 -1.05
N PRO A 142 -7.35 9.59 -0.07
CA PRO A 142 -8.33 10.64 0.17
C PRO A 142 -8.69 11.40 -1.11
N HIS A 143 -9.99 11.61 -1.33
CA HIS A 143 -10.52 12.44 -2.41
C HIS A 143 -10.90 13.82 -1.84
N GLY A 144 -10.64 14.89 -2.59
CA GLY A 144 -10.89 16.27 -2.15
C GLY A 144 -9.96 16.82 -1.06
N ARG A 145 -9.10 15.99 -0.45
CA ARG A 145 -8.13 16.36 0.59
C ARG A 145 -6.81 15.60 0.41
N THR A 146 -5.77 16.05 1.11
CA THR A 146 -4.41 15.48 1.05
C THR A 146 -4.05 14.60 2.25
N THR A 147 -4.87 14.60 3.29
CA THR A 147 -4.66 13.93 4.57
C THR A 147 -5.64 12.77 4.78
N LEU A 148 -5.20 11.76 5.54
CA LEU A 148 -6.03 10.75 6.20
C LEU A 148 -6.45 11.27 7.58
N SER A 149 -7.73 11.14 7.89
CA SER A 149 -8.29 11.45 9.20
C SER A 149 -7.87 10.39 10.22
N LEU A 150 -7.93 10.71 11.51
CA LEU A 150 -7.60 9.75 12.56
C LEU A 150 -8.52 8.51 12.52
N VAL A 151 -9.79 8.66 12.13
CA VAL A 151 -10.74 7.53 12.01
C VAL A 151 -10.27 6.52 10.94
N GLU A 152 -9.84 7.01 9.77
CA GLU A 152 -9.27 6.17 8.70
C GLU A 152 -7.96 5.52 9.13
N MET A 153 -7.10 6.24 9.84
CA MET A 153 -5.85 5.68 10.38
C MET A 153 -6.13 4.56 11.39
N ARG A 154 -7.13 4.71 12.27
CA ARG A 154 -7.59 3.63 13.18
C ARG A 154 -8.23 2.46 12.45
N GLU A 155 -8.92 2.69 11.33
CA GLU A 155 -9.39 1.62 10.46
C GLU A 155 -8.26 0.83 9.81
N ILE A 156 -7.25 1.52 9.30
CA ILE A 156 -6.06 0.90 8.72
C ILE A 156 -5.29 0.14 9.81
N GLY A 157 -5.14 0.71 11.02
CA GLY A 157 -4.59 0.03 12.19
C GLY A 157 -5.33 -1.28 12.53
N ARG A 158 -6.67 -1.29 12.50
CA ARG A 158 -7.48 -2.52 12.66
C ARG A 158 -7.26 -3.53 11.53
N ARG A 159 -7.04 -3.09 10.28
CA ARG A 159 -6.70 -3.97 9.15
C ARG A 159 -5.30 -4.58 9.32
N LEU A 160 -4.32 -3.78 9.74
CA LEU A 160 -2.96 -4.23 10.07
C LEU A 160 -2.94 -5.23 11.22
N ASN A 161 -3.73 -4.99 12.27
CA ASN A 161 -3.87 -5.91 13.40
C ASN A 161 -4.42 -7.28 12.95
N ARG A 162 -5.48 -7.31 12.14
CA ARG A 162 -6.06 -8.58 11.65
C ARG A 162 -5.15 -9.33 10.66
N ALA A 163 -4.38 -8.62 9.84
CA ALA A 163 -3.52 -9.23 8.82
C ALA A 163 -2.14 -9.67 9.35
N PHE A 164 -1.60 -8.98 10.36
CA PHE A 164 -0.21 -9.12 10.82
C PHE A 164 -0.04 -9.21 12.35
N GLY A 165 -1.13 -9.19 13.13
CA GLY A 165 -1.07 -9.16 14.60
C GLY A 165 -0.59 -7.81 15.18
N TRP A 166 -0.45 -6.78 14.35
CA TRP A 166 0.20 -5.52 14.74
C TRP A 166 -0.57 -4.72 15.77
N SER A 167 0.19 -4.09 16.68
CA SER A 167 -0.30 -3.22 17.75
C SER A 167 0.78 -2.19 18.10
N ALA A 168 0.50 -1.28 19.03
CA ALA A 168 1.52 -0.37 19.57
C ALA A 168 2.75 -1.12 20.12
N ASN A 169 2.54 -2.29 20.75
CA ASN A 169 3.59 -3.14 21.30
C ASN A 169 4.51 -3.73 20.21
N THR A 170 4.06 -3.87 18.96
CA THR A 170 4.89 -4.34 17.83
C THR A 170 6.04 -3.38 17.50
N PHE A 171 5.88 -2.09 17.83
CA PHE A 171 6.83 -1.04 17.49
C PHE A 171 7.63 -0.54 18.69
N LYS A 172 7.55 -1.21 19.84
CA LYS A 172 8.06 -0.70 21.13
C LYS A 172 9.58 -0.64 21.25
N ASP A 173 10.29 -1.40 20.44
CA ASP A 173 11.75 -1.46 20.43
C ASP A 173 12.32 -0.88 19.12
N MET A 174 11.48 -0.12 18.37
CA MET A 174 11.80 0.44 17.05
C MET A 174 11.83 1.97 17.03
N TRP A 175 11.57 2.62 18.17
CA TRP A 175 11.55 4.07 18.39
C TRP A 175 12.86 4.58 19.00
#